data_AF-A0A3B9XGG6-F1
#
_entry.id   AF-A0A3B9XGG6-F1
#
_cell.length_a   1.000
_cell.length_b   1.000
_cell.length_c   1.000
_cell.angle_alpha   90.00
_cell.angle_beta   90.00
_cell.angle_gamma   90.00
#
_symmetry.space_group_name_H-M   'P 1'
#
loop_
_entity.id
_entity.type
_entity.pdbx_description
1 polymer ?
#
loop_
_entity_poly.entity_id
_entity_poly.type
_entity_poly.pdbx_seq_one_letter_code
_entity_poly.pdbx_strand_id
1 'polypeptide(L)'
;PFFGICFGMQLAAIEFARNACGVKDATSREFVSSKSRGARNLVIDLMEEQKGLKEMGGTMRLGAYPCDLKKSSRVSEAYGENRIFERHRHRYEFNNQFRGLLEKHGLTLSGICKERDLVEIIEISEHPWFVGVQFHPEFKSRPLNPHPLFREFVKSSLQHGKSVPKTGLKKKTKTPARKKTRAQSSTAKNSVRFQ
;
A
#
# COMPACT_ATOMS: atom_id res chain seq x y z
N PRO A 1 -5.67 7.94 -4.63
CA PRO A 1 -6.03 6.91 -3.62
C PRO A 1 -4.82 6.06 -3.26
N PHE A 2 -4.68 5.63 -2.01
CA PHE A 2 -3.56 4.82 -1.53
C PHE A 2 -4.05 3.65 -0.67
N PHE A 3 -3.60 2.43 -0.98
CA PHE A 3 -3.84 1.23 -0.17
C PHE A 3 -2.49 0.59 0.24
N GLY A 4 -2.09 0.76 1.50
CA GLY A 4 -0.89 0.12 2.06
C GLY A 4 -1.23 -1.20 2.73
N ILE A 5 -0.59 -2.30 2.32
CA ILE A 5 -0.81 -3.63 2.91
C ILE A 5 0.44 -4.06 3.68
N CYS A 6 0.27 -4.52 4.91
CA CYS A 6 1.32 -4.99 5.79
C CYS A 6 2.46 -3.98 5.87
N PHE A 7 3.60 -4.26 5.25
CA PHE A 7 4.73 -3.32 5.19
C PHE A 7 4.39 -1.97 4.55
N GLY A 8 3.42 -1.92 3.64
CA GLY A 8 2.93 -0.66 3.08
C GLY A 8 2.29 0.27 4.12
N MET A 9 1.59 -0.29 5.12
CA MET A 9 1.05 0.47 6.25
C MET A 9 2.19 1.00 7.15
N GLN A 10 3.20 0.16 7.37
CA GLN A 10 4.36 0.49 8.20
C GLN A 10 5.15 1.66 7.62
N LEU A 11 5.42 1.62 6.30
CA LEU A 11 6.10 2.71 5.61
C LEU A 11 5.26 3.99 5.58
N ALA A 12 3.94 3.88 5.43
CA ALA A 12 3.05 5.04 5.51
C ALA A 12 3.09 5.71 6.89
N ALA A 13 3.10 4.94 7.97
CA ALA A 13 3.23 5.49 9.33
C ALA A 13 4.59 6.20 9.54
N ILE A 14 5.67 5.60 9.05
CA ILE A 14 7.03 6.20 9.10
C ILE A 14 7.08 7.50 8.30
N GLU A 15 6.56 7.49 7.07
CA GLU A 15 6.53 8.67 6.20
C GLU A 15 5.72 9.80 6.83
N PHE A 16 4.54 9.49 7.38
CA PHE A 16 3.70 10.46 8.08
C PHE A 16 4.41 11.05 9.30
N ALA A 17 5.09 10.22 10.10
CA ALA A 17 5.88 10.69 11.24
C ALA A 17 6.99 11.66 10.81
N ARG A 18 7.67 11.37 9.69
CA ARG A 18 8.74 12.24 9.16
C ARG A 18 8.20 13.57 8.65
N ASN A 19 7.16 13.54 7.83
CA ASN A 19 6.75 14.70 7.05
C ASN A 19 5.62 15.51 7.70
N ALA A 20 4.66 14.86 8.37
CA ALA A 20 3.58 15.56 9.04
C ALA A 20 3.89 15.88 10.52
N CYS A 21 4.67 15.03 11.21
CA CYS A 21 4.99 15.20 12.63
C CYS A 21 6.41 15.72 12.89
N GLY A 22 7.25 15.88 11.86
CA GLY A 22 8.61 16.39 11.98
C GLY A 22 9.64 15.44 12.60
N VAL A 23 9.31 14.16 12.78
CA VAL A 23 10.21 13.14 13.34
C VAL A 23 11.15 12.62 12.25
N LYS A 24 12.15 13.42 11.90
CA LYS A 24 13.01 13.20 10.71
C LYS A 24 13.73 11.84 10.69
N ASP A 25 14.10 11.31 11.85
CA ASP A 25 14.78 10.02 12.00
C ASP A 25 13.81 8.85 12.27
N ALA A 26 12.49 9.06 12.16
CA ALA A 26 11.50 8.00 12.31
C ALA A 26 11.83 6.83 11.39
N THR A 27 11.83 5.60 11.92
CA THR A 27 12.20 4.40 11.17
C THR A 27 11.54 3.14 11.71
N SER A 28 11.78 2.01 11.03
CA SER A 28 11.46 0.67 11.52
C SER A 28 12.68 0.04 12.17
N ARG A 29 12.46 -0.78 13.21
CA ARG A 29 13.47 -1.70 13.77
C ARG A 29 14.16 -2.52 12.68
N GLU A 30 13.43 -2.91 11.65
CA GLU A 30 13.95 -3.73 10.53
C GLU A 30 15.16 -3.09 9.82
N PHE A 31 15.22 -1.75 9.78
CA PHE A 31 16.31 -1.03 9.10
C PHE A 31 17.50 -0.73 10.02
N VAL A 32 17.38 -0.98 11.32
CA VAL A 32 18.39 -0.56 12.30
C VAL A 32 19.28 -1.75 12.67
N SER A 33 20.53 -1.73 12.19
CA SER A 33 21.54 -2.70 12.61
C SER A 33 22.04 -2.43 14.04
N SER A 34 22.56 -3.46 14.72
CA SER A 34 23.16 -3.33 16.06
C SER A 34 24.32 -2.33 16.13
N LYS A 35 24.90 -1.94 14.99
CA LYS A 35 26.00 -0.97 14.87
C LYS A 35 25.51 0.46 14.60
N SER A 36 24.22 0.67 14.39
CA SER A 36 23.64 1.98 14.09
C SER A 36 23.43 2.79 15.37
N ARG A 37 24.33 3.74 15.64
CA ARG A 37 24.29 4.62 16.82
C ARG A 37 23.26 5.78 16.75
N GLY A 38 22.48 5.86 15.65
CA GLY A 38 21.73 7.08 15.30
C GLY A 38 20.21 7.02 15.33
N ALA A 39 19.58 5.87 15.06
CA ALA A 39 18.11 5.81 14.94
C ALA A 39 17.45 5.62 16.30
N ARG A 40 16.73 6.65 16.78
CA ARG A 40 16.07 6.61 18.09
C ARG A 40 14.56 6.43 18.00
N ASN A 41 13.94 6.92 16.93
CA ASN A 41 12.49 6.95 16.81
C ASN A 41 11.96 5.76 16.00
N LEU A 42 11.65 4.67 16.70
CA LEU A 42 11.09 3.45 16.10
C LEU A 42 9.58 3.55 16.04
N VAL A 43 9.05 4.06 14.93
CA VAL A 43 7.60 4.09 14.68
C VAL A 43 7.07 2.68 14.50
N ILE A 44 7.90 1.80 13.95
CA ILE A 44 7.62 0.38 13.78
C ILE A 44 8.69 -0.40 14.53
N ASP A 45 8.27 -1.23 15.48
CA ASP A 45 9.17 -1.93 16.41
C ASP A 45 8.69 -3.35 16.70
N LEU A 46 9.50 -4.12 17.44
CA LEU A 46 9.03 -5.36 18.06
C LEU A 46 8.00 -5.04 19.16
N MET A 47 7.04 -5.94 19.37
CA MET A 47 6.11 -5.84 20.49
C MET A 47 6.86 -5.85 21.82
N GLU A 48 6.36 -5.14 22.83
CA GLU A 48 6.96 -5.12 24.17
C GLU A 48 7.16 -6.52 24.75
N GLU A 49 6.18 -7.41 24.55
CA GLU A 49 6.21 -8.82 24.95
C GLU A 49 7.40 -9.61 24.36
N GLN A 50 8.01 -9.09 23.28
CA GLN A 50 9.13 -9.72 22.58
C GLN A 50 10.48 -9.05 22.87
N LYS A 51 10.48 -7.91 23.60
CA LYS A 51 11.70 -7.22 24.01
C LYS A 51 12.41 -8.05 25.08
N GLY A 52 13.44 -8.79 24.69
CA GLY A 52 14.27 -9.62 25.58
C GLY A 52 14.35 -11.11 25.22
N LEU A 53 13.57 -11.58 24.24
CA LEU A 53 13.67 -12.95 23.73
C LEU A 53 14.89 -13.06 22.79
N LYS A 54 15.86 -13.92 23.14
CA LYS A 54 17.06 -14.18 22.31
C LYS A 54 16.75 -14.91 21.00
N GLU A 55 15.65 -15.66 20.98
CA GLU A 55 15.18 -16.45 19.83
C GLU A 55 14.15 -15.65 19.03
N MET A 56 14.60 -14.98 17.96
CA MET A 56 13.72 -14.23 17.04
C MET A 56 12.76 -15.14 16.24
N GLY A 57 12.86 -16.47 16.37
CA GLY A 57 12.06 -17.46 15.67
C GLY A 57 10.58 -17.52 16.08
N GLY A 58 10.26 -17.19 17.33
CA GLY A 58 8.89 -17.23 17.88
C GLY A 58 8.05 -15.96 17.70
N THR A 59 8.56 -14.96 16.96
CA THR A 59 8.03 -13.59 17.00
C THR A 59 6.98 -13.26 15.93
N MET A 60 6.70 -14.18 15.01
CA MET A 60 5.81 -13.91 13.88
C MET A 60 4.34 -13.96 14.30
N ARG A 61 3.62 -12.85 14.06
CA ARG A 61 2.17 -12.85 14.14
C ARG A 61 1.60 -13.52 12.90
N LEU A 62 1.09 -14.74 13.10
CA LEU A 62 0.57 -15.59 12.04
C LEU A 62 -0.85 -16.04 12.39
N GLY A 63 -1.78 -15.94 11.44
CA GLY A 63 -3.17 -16.40 11.62
C GLY A 63 -4.20 -15.27 11.61
N ALA A 64 -5.43 -15.59 11.98
CA ALA A 64 -6.54 -14.65 12.01
C ALA A 64 -6.65 -13.98 13.39
N TYR A 65 -6.76 -12.65 13.42
CA TYR A 65 -6.87 -11.88 14.66
C TYR A 65 -8.02 -10.86 14.57
N PRO A 66 -8.64 -10.52 15.70
CA PRO A 66 -9.69 -9.51 15.75
C PRO A 66 -9.13 -8.11 15.47
N CYS A 67 -9.96 -7.27 14.88
CA CYS A 67 -9.72 -5.84 14.72
C CYS A 67 -11.04 -5.10 14.93
N ASP A 68 -11.11 -4.30 16.00
CA ASP A 68 -12.21 -3.41 16.29
C ASP A 68 -12.07 -2.13 15.46
N LEU A 69 -13.10 -1.83 14.67
CA LEU A 69 -13.11 -0.70 13.75
C LEU A 69 -13.71 0.54 14.41
N LYS A 70 -13.08 1.70 14.16
CA LYS A 70 -13.61 3.01 14.55
C LYS A 70 -14.90 3.27 13.77
N LYS A 71 -15.99 3.60 14.47
CA LYS A 71 -17.27 3.93 13.85
C LYS A 71 -17.13 5.09 12.85
N SER A 72 -17.88 5.02 11.75
CA SER A 72 -17.89 6.05 10.70
C SER A 72 -16.53 6.28 10.04
N SER A 73 -15.62 5.30 10.14
CA SER A 73 -14.39 5.26 9.35
C SER A 73 -14.66 4.63 7.99
N ARG A 74 -13.82 4.92 6.98
CA ARG A 74 -14.02 4.34 5.64
C ARG A 74 -13.91 2.83 5.68
N VAL A 75 -13.05 2.29 6.54
CA VAL A 75 -12.94 0.85 6.71
C VAL A 75 -14.21 0.25 7.36
N SER A 76 -14.79 0.90 8.37
CA SER A 76 -16.07 0.43 8.95
C SER A 76 -17.21 0.44 7.91
N GLU A 77 -17.25 1.46 7.06
CA GLU A 77 -18.23 1.56 5.96
C GLU A 77 -17.99 0.50 4.88
N ALA A 78 -16.72 0.24 4.53
CA ALA A 78 -16.35 -0.75 3.52
C ALA A 78 -16.76 -2.17 3.94
N TYR A 79 -16.53 -2.51 5.21
CA TYR A 79 -16.88 -3.83 5.77
C TYR A 79 -18.37 -3.93 6.14
N GLY A 80 -19.00 -2.84 6.58
CA GLY A 80 -20.36 -2.87 7.12
C GLY A 80 -20.46 -3.47 8.53
N GLU A 81 -19.31 -3.61 9.22
CA GLU A 81 -19.19 -4.25 10.53
C GLU A 81 -18.28 -3.40 11.44
N ASN A 82 -18.43 -3.54 12.76
CA ASN A 82 -17.60 -2.83 13.74
C ASN A 82 -16.42 -3.66 14.28
N ARG A 83 -16.40 -4.97 13.99
CA ARG A 83 -15.34 -5.87 14.44
C ARG A 83 -15.13 -6.95 13.40
N ILE A 84 -13.91 -7.09 12.91
CA ILE A 84 -13.55 -8.01 11.83
C ILE A 84 -12.46 -8.97 12.29
N PHE A 85 -12.25 -10.05 11.54
CA PHE A 85 -11.13 -10.97 11.73
C PHE A 85 -10.31 -11.08 10.46
N GLU A 86 -9.03 -10.71 10.52
CA GLU A 86 -8.14 -10.63 9.36
C GLU A 86 -6.84 -11.41 9.56
N ARG A 87 -6.22 -11.81 8.45
CA ARG A 87 -5.04 -12.69 8.48
C ARG A 87 -3.74 -11.90 8.49
N HIS A 88 -2.87 -12.21 9.45
CA HIS A 88 -1.56 -11.59 9.62
C HIS A 88 -0.43 -12.54 9.27
N ARG A 89 0.68 -11.97 8.81
CA ARG A 89 1.95 -12.66 8.56
C ARG A 89 3.10 -11.65 8.57
N HIS A 90 3.43 -11.13 9.75
CA HIS A 90 4.50 -10.15 9.93
C HIS A 90 5.15 -10.30 11.32
N ARG A 91 6.18 -9.49 11.62
CA ARG A 91 6.95 -9.56 12.88
C ARG A 91 7.02 -8.25 13.66
N TYR A 92 6.82 -7.12 12.97
CA TYR A 92 6.96 -5.79 13.54
C TYR A 92 5.61 -5.12 13.60
N GLU A 93 5.37 -4.37 14.66
CA GLU A 93 4.11 -3.69 14.92
C GLU A 93 4.32 -2.18 15.02
N PHE A 94 3.22 -1.44 14.88
CA PHE A 94 3.20 -0.02 15.19
C PHE A 94 3.54 0.21 16.67
N ASN A 95 4.50 1.09 16.95
CA ASN A 95 4.88 1.43 18.31
C ASN A 95 3.86 2.39 18.93
N ASN A 96 3.17 1.93 19.97
CA ASN A 96 2.09 2.70 20.59
C ASN A 96 2.51 4.05 21.17
N GLN A 97 3.81 4.25 21.46
CA GLN A 97 4.36 5.54 21.88
C GLN A 97 4.11 6.66 20.85
N PHE A 98 3.92 6.31 19.58
CA PHE A 98 3.66 7.27 18.51
C PHE A 98 2.17 7.55 18.26
N ARG A 99 1.23 6.82 18.90
CA ARG A 99 -0.22 7.00 18.64
C ARG A 99 -0.67 8.43 18.85
N GLY A 100 -0.47 8.95 20.05
CA GLY A 100 -0.92 10.30 20.40
C GLY A 100 -0.30 11.39 19.54
N LEU A 101 0.99 11.24 19.18
CA LEU A 101 1.67 12.18 18.28
C LEU A 101 1.04 12.17 16.89
N LEU A 102 0.90 10.99 16.28
CA LEU A 102 0.40 10.84 14.91
C LEU A 102 -1.09 11.22 14.81
N GLU A 103 -1.89 10.85 15.81
CA GLU A 103 -3.30 11.24 15.88
C GLU A 103 -3.50 12.74 16.00
N LYS A 104 -2.69 13.41 16.83
CA LYS A 104 -2.73 14.87 16.97
C LYS A 104 -2.46 15.59 15.64
N HIS A 105 -1.71 14.98 14.72
CA HIS A 105 -1.39 15.55 13.41
C HIS A 105 -2.33 15.07 12.29
N GLY A 106 -3.40 14.33 12.62
CA GLY A 106 -4.47 13.98 11.68
C GLY A 106 -4.44 12.56 11.13
N LEU A 107 -3.51 11.70 11.60
CA LEU A 107 -3.60 10.27 11.31
C LEU A 107 -4.73 9.66 12.14
N THR A 108 -5.62 8.90 11.55
CA THR A 108 -6.68 8.20 12.28
C THR A 108 -6.30 6.74 12.46
N LEU A 109 -6.26 6.26 13.70
CA LEU A 109 -6.12 4.84 14.00
C LEU A 109 -7.52 4.21 13.96
N SER A 110 -7.91 3.70 12.79
CA SER A 110 -9.28 3.26 12.54
C SER A 110 -9.53 1.78 12.80
N GLY A 111 -8.51 1.01 13.16
CA GLY A 111 -8.63 -0.39 13.51
C GLY A 111 -7.63 -0.78 14.57
N ILE A 112 -8.11 -1.35 15.68
CA ILE A 112 -7.30 -1.74 16.84
C ILE A 112 -7.63 -3.18 17.24
N CYS A 113 -6.63 -4.03 17.46
CA CYS A 113 -6.82 -5.28 18.19
C CYS A 113 -6.78 -4.98 19.68
N LYS A 114 -7.94 -4.84 20.32
CA LYS A 114 -8.05 -4.43 21.73
C LYS A 114 -7.39 -5.40 22.69
N GLU A 115 -7.42 -6.69 22.38
CA GLU A 115 -6.89 -7.77 23.22
C GLU A 115 -5.38 -7.65 23.41
N ARG A 116 -4.68 -7.07 22.43
CA ARG A 116 -3.21 -6.96 22.41
C ARG A 116 -2.74 -5.52 22.34
N ASP A 117 -3.67 -4.58 22.38
CA ASP A 117 -3.46 -3.16 22.13
C ASP A 117 -2.60 -2.88 20.88
N LEU A 118 -2.94 -3.47 19.74
CA LEU A 118 -2.20 -3.30 18.49
C LEU A 118 -2.95 -2.43 17.49
N VAL A 119 -2.24 -1.51 16.82
CA VAL A 119 -2.79 -0.75 15.70
C VAL A 119 -2.77 -1.62 14.46
N GLU A 120 -3.95 -1.86 13.89
CA GLU A 120 -4.12 -2.70 12.71
C GLU A 120 -4.39 -1.88 11.45
N ILE A 121 -5.02 -0.71 11.59
CA ILE A 121 -5.45 0.12 10.47
C ILE A 121 -5.18 1.59 10.75
N ILE A 122 -4.59 2.28 9.77
CA ILE A 122 -4.44 3.73 9.74
C ILE A 122 -5.16 4.34 8.54
N GLU A 123 -5.68 5.54 8.73
CA GLU A 123 -6.33 6.36 7.71
C GLU A 123 -5.90 7.82 7.81
N ILE A 124 -6.13 8.60 6.76
CA ILE A 124 -6.06 10.06 6.79
C ILE A 124 -7.44 10.58 6.39
N SER A 125 -8.19 11.10 7.36
CA SER A 125 -9.59 11.51 7.15
C SER A 125 -9.74 12.59 6.07
N GLU A 126 -8.82 13.56 6.04
CA GLU A 126 -8.82 14.65 5.06
C GLU A 126 -8.43 14.22 3.62
N HIS A 127 -7.85 13.02 3.44
CA HIS A 127 -7.45 12.53 2.12
C HIS A 127 -8.58 11.72 1.48
N PRO A 128 -8.94 11.91 0.19
CA PRO A 128 -10.12 11.27 -0.43
C PRO A 128 -10.25 9.75 -0.22
N TRP A 129 -9.13 9.03 -0.30
CA TRP A 129 -9.05 7.63 0.10
C TRP A 129 -7.61 7.23 0.41
N PHE A 130 -7.27 7.12 1.70
CA PHE A 130 -5.98 6.65 2.20
C PHE A 130 -6.24 5.64 3.31
N VAL A 131 -5.87 4.38 3.06
CA VAL A 131 -6.02 3.29 4.02
C VAL A 131 -4.71 2.50 4.06
N GLY A 132 -4.18 2.27 5.26
CA GLY A 132 -3.09 1.34 5.51
C GLY A 132 -3.57 0.25 6.46
N VAL A 133 -3.36 -1.01 6.12
CA VAL A 133 -3.69 -2.17 6.96
C VAL A 133 -2.46 -3.00 7.26
N GLN A 134 -2.39 -3.54 8.48
CA GLN A 134 -1.30 -4.39 8.92
C GLN A 134 -1.51 -5.86 8.50
N PHE A 135 -2.76 -6.29 8.33
CA PHE A 135 -3.12 -7.62 7.82
C PHE A 135 -3.00 -7.74 6.29
N HIS A 136 -3.26 -8.95 5.80
CA HIS A 136 -3.22 -9.35 4.39
C HIS A 136 -4.62 -9.63 3.84
N PRO A 137 -5.36 -8.60 3.36
CA PRO A 137 -6.70 -8.75 2.80
C PRO A 137 -6.75 -9.67 1.57
N GLU A 138 -5.62 -9.84 0.87
CA GLU A 138 -5.46 -10.75 -0.25
C GLU A 138 -5.80 -12.20 0.08
N PHE A 139 -5.59 -12.64 1.33
CA PHE A 139 -5.87 -14.03 1.71
C PHE A 139 -7.37 -14.33 1.84
N LYS A 140 -8.21 -13.31 2.01
CA LYS A 140 -9.67 -13.44 2.13
C LYS A 140 -10.43 -13.02 0.88
N SER A 141 -9.77 -12.36 -0.08
CA SER A 141 -10.39 -12.01 -1.36
C SER A 141 -10.71 -13.26 -2.20
N ARG A 142 -11.87 -13.31 -2.85
CA ARG A 142 -12.29 -14.40 -3.75
C ARG A 142 -12.86 -13.82 -5.06
N PRO A 143 -12.85 -14.55 -6.19
CA PRO A 143 -13.38 -14.05 -7.46
C PRO A 143 -14.83 -13.57 -7.39
N LEU A 144 -15.69 -14.32 -6.69
CA LEU A 144 -17.12 -13.98 -6.53
C LEU A 144 -17.42 -13.15 -5.28
N ASN A 145 -16.43 -12.95 -4.41
CA ASN A 145 -16.56 -12.16 -3.20
C ASN A 145 -15.25 -11.39 -2.97
N PRO A 146 -15.02 -10.30 -3.74
CA PRO A 146 -13.81 -9.52 -3.62
C PRO A 146 -13.77 -8.87 -2.23
N HIS A 147 -12.58 -8.84 -1.64
CA HIS A 147 -12.41 -8.23 -0.33
C HIS A 147 -12.87 -6.76 -0.32
N PRO A 148 -13.63 -6.31 0.68
CA PRO A 148 -14.27 -4.99 0.69
C PRO A 148 -13.28 -3.84 0.48
N LEU A 149 -12.10 -3.90 1.10
CA LEU A 149 -11.08 -2.86 0.93
C LEU A 149 -10.54 -2.76 -0.51
N PHE A 150 -10.39 -3.87 -1.23
CA PHE A 150 -10.00 -3.82 -2.65
C PHE A 150 -11.11 -3.21 -3.50
N ARG A 151 -12.36 -3.58 -3.24
CA ARG A 151 -13.53 -3.01 -3.92
C ARG A 151 -13.59 -1.48 -3.74
N GLU A 152 -13.49 -1.00 -2.50
CA GLU A 152 -13.53 0.44 -2.23
C GLU A 152 -12.29 1.19 -2.75
N PHE A 153 -11.11 0.56 -2.74
CA PHE A 153 -9.91 1.13 -3.35
C PHE A 153 -10.08 1.37 -4.86
N VAL A 154 -10.57 0.35 -5.58
CA VAL A 154 -10.80 0.43 -7.03
C VAL A 154 -11.88 1.46 -7.35
N LYS A 155 -12.99 1.45 -6.60
CA LYS A 155 -14.05 2.45 -6.72
C LYS A 155 -13.53 3.88 -6.53
N SER A 156 -12.75 4.11 -5.48
CA SER A 156 -12.14 5.41 -5.20
C SER A 156 -11.14 5.83 -6.28
N SER A 157 -10.39 4.87 -6.84
CA SER A 157 -9.47 5.10 -7.95
C SER A 157 -10.19 5.50 -9.24
N LEU A 158 -11.31 4.83 -9.55
CA LEU A 158 -12.16 5.19 -10.70
C LEU A 158 -12.79 6.57 -10.54
N GLN A 159 -13.24 6.92 -9.35
CA GLN A 159 -13.78 8.26 -9.06
C GLN A 159 -12.71 9.33 -9.23
N HIS A 160 -11.52 9.11 -8.68
CA HIS A 160 -10.39 10.04 -8.85
C HIS A 160 -10.02 10.24 -10.32
N GLY A 161 -9.97 9.14 -11.10
CA GLY A 161 -9.70 9.22 -12.54
C GLY A 161 -10.75 9.98 -13.35
N LYS A 162 -11.98 10.08 -12.86
CA LYS A 162 -13.04 10.91 -13.47
C LYS A 162 -12.94 12.38 -13.06
N SER A 163 -12.49 12.67 -11.84
CA SER A 163 -12.37 14.04 -11.32
C SER A 163 -11.16 14.81 -11.86
N VAL A 164 -10.11 14.10 -12.27
CA VAL A 164 -8.92 14.74 -12.86
C VAL A 164 -9.21 15.10 -14.33
N PRO A 165 -9.08 16.38 -14.74
CA PRO A 165 -9.21 16.76 -16.14
C PRO A 165 -8.22 15.96 -16.99
N LYS A 166 -8.67 15.43 -18.14
CA LYS A 166 -7.79 14.71 -19.08
C LYS A 166 -6.82 15.69 -19.76
N THR A 167 -5.85 16.23 -19.05
CA THR A 167 -4.74 16.96 -19.64
C THR A 167 -3.73 15.94 -20.18
N GLY A 168 -3.65 15.81 -21.51
CA GLY A 168 -2.42 15.36 -22.16
C GLY A 168 -2.30 13.92 -22.66
N LEU A 169 -3.35 13.08 -22.62
CA LEU A 169 -3.35 11.87 -23.47
C LEU A 169 -3.71 12.27 -24.89
N LYS A 170 -2.74 12.77 -25.66
CA LYS A 170 -2.86 12.87 -27.13
C LYS A 170 -3.35 11.50 -27.61
N LYS A 171 -4.60 11.44 -28.11
CA LYS A 171 -5.09 10.27 -28.85
C LYS A 171 -4.00 9.99 -29.89
N LYS A 172 -3.33 8.83 -29.82
CA LYS A 172 -2.48 8.39 -30.92
C LYS A 172 -3.37 8.38 -32.15
N THR A 173 -3.18 9.36 -33.02
CA THR A 173 -3.81 9.41 -34.33
C THR A 173 -3.46 8.11 -35.02
N LYS A 174 -4.49 7.36 -35.46
CA LYS A 174 -4.30 6.15 -36.26
C LYS A 174 -3.37 6.51 -37.41
N THR A 175 -2.17 5.93 -37.44
CA THR A 175 -1.26 6.05 -38.58
C THR A 175 -2.02 5.60 -39.83
N PRO A 176 -2.06 6.37 -40.93
CA PRO A 176 -2.71 5.91 -42.14
C PRO A 176 -2.02 4.65 -42.62
N ALA A 177 -2.81 3.64 -43.01
CA ALA A 177 -2.29 2.42 -43.61
C ALA A 177 -1.39 2.79 -44.81
N ARG A 178 -0.12 2.39 -44.75
CA ARG A 178 0.85 2.59 -45.84
C ARG A 178 0.32 1.87 -47.07
N LYS A 179 -0.15 2.62 -48.08
CA LYS A 179 -0.51 2.07 -49.40
C LYS A 179 0.73 1.33 -49.93
N LYS A 180 0.62 0.01 -50.11
CA LYS A 180 1.63 -0.79 -50.82
C LYS A 180 1.59 -0.37 -52.30
N THR A 181 2.51 0.49 -52.71
CA THR A 181 2.83 0.64 -54.14
C THR A 181 3.56 -0.62 -54.58
N ARG A 182 2.90 -1.37 -55.47
CA ARG A 182 3.44 -2.57 -56.12
C ARG A 182 4.45 -2.09 -57.15
N ALA A 183 5.74 -2.23 -56.86
CA ALA A 183 6.78 -2.04 -57.86
C ALA A 183 6.66 -3.18 -58.89
N GLN A 184 6.38 -2.83 -60.13
CA GLN A 184 6.49 -3.75 -61.27
C GLN A 184 7.98 -3.95 -61.55
N SER A 185 8.45 -5.19 -61.43
CA SER A 185 9.78 -5.58 -61.90
C SER A 185 9.73 -5.72 -63.43
N SER A 186 10.25 -4.73 -64.15
CA SER A 186 10.56 -4.88 -65.57
C SER A 186 11.92 -5.56 -65.71
N THR A 187 11.90 -6.81 -66.17
CA THR A 187 13.06 -7.51 -66.72
C THR A 187 13.59 -6.77 -67.95
N ALA A 188 14.80 -6.24 -67.89
CA ALA A 188 15.57 -5.82 -69.06
C ALA A 188 16.65 -6.87 -69.34
N LYS A 189 16.47 -7.61 -70.44
CA LYS A 189 17.52 -8.38 -71.13
C LYS A 189 18.41 -7.40 -71.91
N ASN A 190 19.72 -7.65 -71.89
CA ASN A 190 20.69 -7.55 -73.01
C ASN A 190 22.10 -7.73 -72.42
N SER A 191 22.84 -8.81 -72.72
CA SER A 191 23.83 -8.92 -73.83
C SER A 191 24.83 -7.75 -73.82
N VAL A 192 26.16 -7.93 -73.70
CA VAL A 192 27.06 -8.56 -74.67
C VAL A 192 28.46 -8.86 -74.03
N ARG A 193 28.97 -10.04 -74.41
CA ARG A 193 30.32 -10.64 -74.57
C ARG A 193 31.67 -9.83 -74.57
N PHE A 194 32.72 -10.61 -74.20
CA PHE A 194 34.18 -10.62 -74.53
C PHE A 194 35.07 -9.48 -73.99
N GLN A 195 36.31 -9.69 -73.51
CA GLN A 195 37.31 -10.79 -73.61
C GLN A 195 37.71 -11.39 -72.26
#